data_AF-A0A8T3LVV8-F1
#
_entry.id   AF-A0A8T3LVV8-F1
#
_cell.length_a   1.000
_cell.length_b   1.000
_cell.length_c   1.000
_cell.angle_alpha   90.00
_cell.angle_beta   90.00
_cell.angle_gamma   90.00
#
_symmetry.space_group_name_H-M   'P 1'
#
loop_
_entity.id
_entity.type
_entity.pdbx_description
1 polymer ?
#
loop_
_entity_poly.entity_id
_entity_poly.type
_entity_poly.pdbx_seq_one_letter_code
_entity_poly.pdbx_strand_id
1 'polypeptide(L)'
;MEESTVAMSDLHTWEIWYPGAAANGLQHARARIDPTDVAWVHAVPGKVAVTVREGDDLVVARGEPLPREGGYLPMTRFAIVGDQIQREDRWPTDADLGVIVILPGGEAGVLTAWWNAPDGSAWRWSVEFSNRRG
;
A
#
# COMPACT_ATOMS: atom_id res chain seq x y z
N MET A 1 -28.87 10.21 28.30
CA MET A 1 -29.13 9.57 26.99
C MET A 1 -27.81 9.60 26.27
N GLU A 2 -27.24 8.42 26.05
CA GLU A 2 -25.82 8.13 25.82
C GLU A 2 -25.05 9.15 25.00
N GLU A 3 -23.95 9.61 25.58
CA GLU A 3 -22.82 10.21 24.87
C GLU A 3 -22.18 9.09 24.04
N SER A 4 -22.49 9.00 22.75
CA SER A 4 -21.77 8.10 21.85
C SER A 4 -20.36 8.63 21.67
N THR A 5 -19.42 8.10 22.44
CA THR A 5 -18.00 8.12 22.13
C THR A 5 -17.86 7.54 20.72
N VAL A 6 -17.64 8.39 19.73
CA VAL A 6 -17.14 7.94 18.43
C VAL A 6 -15.81 7.27 18.75
N ALA A 7 -15.76 5.94 18.69
CA ALA A 7 -14.52 5.19 18.81
C ALA A 7 -13.49 5.86 17.89
N MET A 8 -12.35 6.25 18.46
CA MET A 8 -11.25 6.82 17.69
C MET A 8 -10.94 5.84 16.56
N SER A 9 -11.26 6.25 15.33
CA SER A 9 -11.31 5.41 14.15
C SER A 9 -10.11 4.46 14.06
N ASP A 10 -10.38 3.15 14.03
CA ASP A 10 -9.44 2.06 13.80
C ASP A 10 -8.88 2.15 12.37
N LEU A 11 -8.19 3.22 11.98
CA LEU A 11 -7.61 3.36 10.63
C LEU A 11 -6.24 2.70 10.59
N HIS A 12 -5.91 2.07 9.47
CA HIS A 12 -4.54 1.67 9.19
C HIS A 12 -3.75 2.87 8.63
N THR A 13 -2.63 3.20 9.25
CA THR A 13 -1.60 4.04 8.66
C THR A 13 -0.53 3.16 8.03
N TRP A 14 -0.47 3.17 6.71
CA TRP A 14 0.55 2.49 5.91
C TRP A 14 1.69 3.46 5.62
N GLU A 15 2.89 3.14 6.11
CA GLU A 15 4.11 3.93 5.92
C GLU A 15 5.09 3.14 5.05
N ILE A 16 5.41 3.67 3.86
CA ILE A 16 6.36 3.06 2.93
C ILE A 16 7.61 3.95 2.90
N TRP A 17 8.70 3.40 3.40
CA TRP A 17 9.99 4.08 3.52
C TRP A 17 10.99 3.55 2.50
N TYR A 18 11.66 4.45 1.79
CA TYR A 18 12.76 4.11 0.90
C TYR A 18 14.09 4.43 1.57
N PRO A 19 14.80 3.43 2.14
CA PRO A 19 16.06 3.66 2.86
C PRO A 19 17.24 4.06 1.95
N GLY A 20 17.13 3.88 0.63
CA GLY A 20 18.20 4.17 -0.32
C GLY A 20 18.20 5.58 -0.91
N ALA A 21 17.24 6.43 -0.53
CA ALA A 21 17.17 7.82 -0.98
C ALA A 21 17.66 8.81 0.09
N ALA A 22 18.08 10.00 -0.32
CA ALA A 22 18.57 11.06 0.56
C ALA A 22 19.68 10.58 1.53
N ALA A 23 19.95 11.34 2.60
CA ALA A 23 20.99 10.99 3.57
C ALA A 23 20.57 9.86 4.54
N ASN A 24 19.27 9.78 4.89
CA ASN A 24 18.75 8.87 5.90
C ASN A 24 17.58 7.99 5.41
N GLY A 25 17.24 8.06 4.12
CA GLY A 25 16.00 7.55 3.56
C GLY A 25 14.98 8.65 3.25
N LEU A 26 13.94 8.29 2.52
CA LEU A 26 12.82 9.16 2.15
C LEU A 26 11.49 8.41 2.29
N GLN A 27 10.45 9.10 2.75
CA GLN A 27 9.11 8.54 2.76
C GLN A 27 8.57 8.51 1.32
N HIS A 28 8.35 7.30 0.81
CA HIS A 28 7.79 7.09 -0.54
C HIS A 28 6.29 7.38 -0.56
N ALA A 29 5.57 6.88 0.45
CA ALA A 29 4.15 7.11 0.63
C ALA A 29 3.75 6.95 2.10
N ARG A 30 2.72 7.68 2.52
CA ARG A 30 2.03 7.48 3.79
C ARG A 30 0.53 7.69 3.61
N ALA A 31 -0.24 6.64 3.82
CA ALA A 31 -1.68 6.66 3.64
C ALA A 31 -2.38 6.26 4.92
N ARG A 32 -3.47 6.96 5.25
CA ARG A 32 -4.35 6.62 6.37
C ARG A 32 -5.70 6.19 5.81
N ILE A 33 -5.91 4.88 5.80
CA ILE A 33 -7.00 4.18 5.12
C ILE A 33 -7.78 3.31 6.11
N ASP A 34 -8.97 2.85 5.71
CA ASP A 34 -9.71 1.86 6.48
C ASP A 34 -8.87 0.56 6.60
N PRO A 35 -9.05 -0.25 7.67
CA PRO A 35 -8.30 -1.48 7.86
C PRO A 35 -8.39 -2.40 6.66
N THR A 36 -7.21 -2.81 6.20
CA THR A 36 -7.05 -3.82 5.17
C THR A 36 -5.78 -4.60 5.45
N ASP A 37 -5.82 -5.89 5.15
CA ASP A 37 -4.65 -6.77 5.19
C ASP A 37 -3.80 -6.63 3.93
N VAL A 38 -4.34 -6.01 2.87
CA VAL A 38 -3.68 -5.92 1.55
C VAL A 38 -3.77 -4.50 1.02
N ALA A 39 -2.64 -3.98 0.58
CA ALA A 39 -2.57 -2.74 -0.19
C ALA A 39 -1.61 -2.90 -1.37
N TRP A 40 -2.00 -2.33 -2.50
CA TRP A 40 -1.11 -2.12 -3.63
C TRP A 40 -0.42 -0.77 -3.51
N VAL A 41 0.83 -0.69 -3.97
CA VAL A 41 1.57 0.58 -3.98
C VAL A 41 2.18 0.79 -5.36
N HIS A 42 2.01 2.00 -5.90
CA HIS A 42 2.57 2.37 -7.20
C HIS A 42 4.02 2.86 -7.10
N ALA A 43 4.81 2.51 -8.11
CA ALA A 43 6.20 2.92 -8.31
C ALA A 43 7.14 2.60 -7.14
N VAL A 44 7.00 1.41 -6.54
CA VAL A 44 7.79 1.02 -5.37
C VAL A 44 9.28 0.87 -5.69
N PRO A 45 10.18 1.48 -4.90
CA PRO A 45 11.62 1.30 -5.03
C PRO A 45 12.09 -0.16 -4.90
N GLY A 46 13.30 -0.42 -5.37
CA GLY A 46 13.89 -1.77 -5.39
C GLY A 46 14.13 -2.37 -3.99
N LYS A 47 14.08 -1.55 -2.94
CA LYS A 47 14.14 -1.98 -1.54
C LYS A 47 13.39 -0.97 -0.69
N VAL A 48 12.45 -1.42 0.13
CA VAL A 48 11.67 -0.55 1.03
C VAL A 48 11.56 -1.16 2.42
N ALA A 49 11.16 -0.34 3.39
CA ALA A 49 10.57 -0.80 4.64
C ALA A 49 9.09 -0.41 4.64
N VAL A 50 8.23 -1.28 5.13
CA VAL A 50 6.80 -1.03 5.28
C VAL A 50 6.41 -1.22 6.73
N THR A 51 5.69 -0.24 7.28
CA THR A 51 5.08 -0.34 8.61
C THR A 51 3.60 -0.04 8.50
N VAL A 52 2.77 -0.89 9.09
CA VAL A 52 1.34 -0.64 9.24
C VAL A 52 1.04 -0.41 10.70
N ARG A 53 0.32 0.67 11.00
CA ARG A 53 -0.08 1.04 12.35
C ARG A 53 -1.59 1.16 12.46
N GLU A 54 -2.14 0.80 13.60
CA GLU A 54 -3.45 1.26 14.01
C GLU A 54 -3.34 2.71 14.50
N GLY A 55 -4.09 3.61 13.88
CA GLY A 55 -3.91 5.04 14.08
C GLY A 55 -2.51 5.49 13.68
N ASP A 56 -1.82 6.23 14.55
CA ASP A 56 -0.41 6.62 14.35
C ASP A 56 0.55 5.90 15.32
N ASP A 57 0.04 4.99 16.16
CA ASP A 57 0.75 4.54 17.36
C ASP A 57 1.11 3.06 17.30
N LEU A 58 0.11 2.18 17.39
CA LEU A 58 0.33 0.75 17.57
C LEU A 58 0.75 0.09 16.26
N VAL A 59 1.95 -0.51 16.22
CA VAL A 59 2.40 -1.28 15.04
C VAL A 59 1.60 -2.57 14.95
N VAL A 60 0.88 -2.73 13.84
CA VAL A 60 0.14 -3.95 13.49
C VAL A 60 1.06 -4.93 12.77
N ALA A 61 1.84 -4.44 11.81
CA ALA A 61 2.79 -5.26 11.07
C ALA A 61 3.96 -4.45 10.54
N ARG A 62 5.09 -5.11 10.34
CA ARG A 62 6.30 -4.49 9.76
C ARG A 62 7.02 -5.46 8.82
N GLY A 63 7.64 -4.93 7.77
CA GLY A 63 8.61 -5.66 6.96
C GLY A 63 9.78 -4.75 6.61
N GLU A 64 11.00 -5.17 6.97
CA GLU A 64 12.23 -4.45 6.67
C GLU A 64 13.45 -5.38 6.72
N PRO A 65 14.33 -5.38 5.71
CA PRO A 65 14.15 -4.80 4.37
C PRO A 65 13.27 -5.70 3.48
N LEU A 66 12.49 -5.08 2.60
CA LEU A 66 11.71 -5.77 1.55
C LEU A 66 12.32 -5.49 0.17
N PRO A 67 13.28 -6.33 -0.28
CA PRO A 67 13.86 -6.20 -1.62
C PRO A 67 12.83 -6.58 -2.68
N ARG A 68 12.97 -5.99 -3.88
CA ARG A 68 12.18 -6.37 -5.05
C ARG A 68 12.41 -7.82 -5.42
N GLU A 69 11.34 -8.49 -5.79
CA GLU A 69 11.35 -9.82 -6.38
C GLU A 69 11.28 -9.70 -7.90
N GLY A 70 12.26 -10.26 -8.61
CA GLY A 70 12.27 -10.25 -10.08
C GLY A 70 12.46 -8.87 -10.73
N GLY A 71 11.84 -8.72 -11.91
CA GLY A 71 11.94 -7.51 -12.74
C GLY A 71 11.15 -6.32 -12.18
N TYR A 72 11.39 -5.13 -12.73
CA TYR A 72 10.57 -3.97 -12.38
C TYR A 72 9.13 -4.16 -12.87
N LEU A 73 8.18 -4.01 -11.96
CA LEU A 73 6.76 -3.86 -12.26
C LEU A 73 6.25 -2.53 -11.72
N PRO A 74 5.21 -1.95 -12.34
CA PRO A 74 4.78 -0.60 -12.00
C PRO A 74 4.09 -0.51 -10.62
N MET A 75 3.52 -1.61 -10.14
CA MET A 75 2.87 -1.72 -8.84
C MET A 75 3.39 -2.94 -8.09
N THR A 76 3.38 -2.87 -6.77
CA THR A 76 3.77 -3.95 -5.86
C THR A 76 2.65 -4.17 -4.86
N ARG A 77 2.34 -5.42 -4.57
CA ARG A 77 1.37 -5.80 -3.55
C ARG A 77 2.08 -6.02 -2.22
N PHE A 78 1.52 -5.46 -1.16
CA PHE A 78 1.93 -5.75 0.21
C PHE A 78 0.77 -6.41 0.95
N ALA A 79 1.07 -7.46 1.69
CA ALA A 79 0.11 -8.18 2.51
C ALA A 79 0.61 -8.30 3.95
N ILE A 80 -0.30 -8.10 4.90
CA ILE A 80 -0.09 -8.41 6.31
C ILE A 80 -0.26 -9.93 6.47
N VAL A 81 0.75 -10.58 7.03
CA VAL A 81 0.70 -12.01 7.39
C VAL A 81 1.20 -12.14 8.82
N GLY A 82 0.25 -12.25 9.76
CA GLY A 82 0.57 -12.11 11.19
C GLY A 82 1.03 -10.69 11.50
N ASP A 83 2.24 -10.56 12.04
CA ASP A 83 2.88 -9.26 12.34
C ASP A 83 3.91 -8.84 11.27
N GLN A 84 3.99 -9.57 10.15
CA GLN A 84 4.95 -9.31 9.07
C GLN A 84 4.28 -8.72 7.84
N ILE A 85 5.04 -7.89 7.10
CA ILE A 85 4.66 -7.49 5.74
C ILE A 85 5.36 -8.40 4.73
N GLN A 86 4.56 -9.01 3.85
CA GLN A 86 5.04 -9.69 2.66
C GLN A 86 4.94 -8.77 1.44
N ARG A 87 5.98 -8.78 0.62
CA ARG A 87 6.05 -8.08 -0.66
C ARG A 87 5.81 -9.07 -1.78
N GLU A 88 5.05 -8.67 -2.79
CA GLU A 88 4.84 -9.44 -3.99
C GLU A 88 4.88 -8.50 -5.21
N ASP A 89 5.88 -8.65 -6.06
CA ASP A 89 6.01 -7.90 -7.31
C ASP A 89 5.37 -8.70 -8.45
N ARG A 90 4.08 -8.46 -8.70
CA ARG A 90 3.32 -9.10 -9.79
C ARG A 90 2.34 -8.14 -10.45
N TRP A 91 1.81 -8.52 -11.61
CA TRP A 91 0.67 -7.82 -12.19
C TRP A 91 -0.59 -8.05 -11.35
N PRO A 92 -1.51 -7.08 -11.28
CA PRO A 92 -2.84 -7.29 -10.74
C PRO A 92 -3.58 -8.40 -11.49
N THR A 93 -4.55 -8.99 -10.82
CA THR A 93 -5.51 -9.95 -11.35
C THR A 93 -6.92 -9.46 -11.05
N ASP A 94 -7.94 -10.13 -11.60
CA ASP A 94 -9.33 -9.77 -11.30
C ASP A 94 -9.67 -9.90 -9.81
N ALA A 95 -8.94 -10.73 -9.06
CA ALA A 95 -9.08 -10.86 -7.61
C ALA A 95 -8.56 -9.63 -6.83
N ASP A 96 -7.83 -8.73 -7.48
CA ASP A 96 -7.31 -7.49 -6.88
C ASP A 96 -8.23 -6.28 -7.11
N LEU A 97 -9.31 -6.43 -7.89
CA LEU A 97 -10.31 -5.37 -8.05
C LEU A 97 -10.99 -5.09 -6.71
N GLY A 98 -11.20 -3.82 -6.39
CA GLY A 98 -11.71 -3.39 -5.09
C GLY A 98 -10.64 -3.22 -4.01
N VAL A 99 -9.40 -3.66 -4.25
CA VAL A 99 -8.30 -3.48 -3.30
C VAL A 99 -7.75 -2.05 -3.39
N ILE A 100 -7.27 -1.53 -2.26
CA ILE A 100 -6.68 -0.21 -2.17
C ILE A 100 -5.34 -0.14 -2.89
N VAL A 101 -5.15 0.95 -3.64
CA VAL A 101 -3.92 1.38 -4.29
C VAL A 101 -3.44 2.67 -3.67
N ILE A 102 -2.25 2.64 -3.09
CA ILE A 102 -1.54 3.80 -2.56
C ILE A 102 -0.59 4.33 -3.63
N LEU A 103 -0.76 5.59 -4.00
CA LEU A 103 0.13 6.30 -4.90
C LEU A 103 1.34 6.89 -4.15
N PRO A 104 2.46 7.17 -4.85
CA PRO A 104 3.54 7.97 -4.29
C PRO A 104 2.99 9.29 -3.74
N GLY A 105 3.42 9.69 -2.55
CA GLY A 105 2.86 10.84 -1.85
C GLY A 105 1.80 10.47 -0.81
N GLY A 106 1.04 9.40 -1.03
CA GLY A 106 0.12 8.83 -0.03
C GLY A 106 -1.37 8.92 -0.36
N GLU A 107 -1.76 9.47 -1.52
CA GLU A 107 -3.14 9.34 -1.98
C GLU A 107 -3.51 7.85 -2.14
N ALA A 108 -4.67 7.47 -1.64
CA ALA A 108 -5.17 6.11 -1.71
C ALA A 108 -6.53 6.08 -2.40
N GLY A 109 -6.71 5.13 -3.31
CA GLY A 109 -7.98 4.91 -3.99
C GLY A 109 -8.18 3.44 -4.32
N VAL A 110 -9.36 3.10 -4.83
CA VAL A 110 -9.76 1.71 -5.09
C VAL A 110 -9.40 1.31 -6.52
N LEU A 111 -8.76 0.15 -6.72
CA LEU A 111 -8.49 -0.39 -8.05
C LEU A 111 -9.82 -0.81 -8.72
N THR A 112 -10.19 -0.14 -9.81
CA THR A 112 -11.45 -0.41 -10.54
C THR A 112 -11.23 -1.11 -11.88
N ALA A 113 -10.04 -0.97 -12.46
CA ALA A 113 -9.66 -1.68 -13.68
C ALA A 113 -8.15 -1.82 -13.77
N TRP A 114 -7.70 -2.87 -14.45
CA TRP A 114 -6.29 -3.09 -14.77
C TRP A 114 -6.17 -3.75 -16.15
N TRP A 115 -5.04 -3.54 -16.80
CA TRP A 115 -4.66 -4.18 -18.05
C TRP A 115 -3.15 -4.04 -18.25
N ASN A 116 -2.49 -5.08 -18.77
CA ASN A 116 -1.13 -4.98 -19.29
C ASN A 116 -0.98 -5.77 -20.59
N ALA A 117 -0.02 -5.36 -21.41
CA ALA A 117 0.39 -6.12 -22.58
C ALA A 117 1.01 -7.47 -22.14
N PRO A 118 0.86 -8.56 -22.93
CA PRO A 118 1.44 -9.86 -22.59
C PRO A 118 2.97 -9.83 -22.41
N ASP A 119 3.66 -8.91 -23.09
CA ASP A 119 5.10 -8.69 -22.99
C ASP A 119 5.49 -7.67 -21.89
N GLY A 120 4.52 -7.12 -21.17
CA GLY A 120 4.72 -6.12 -20.11
C GLY A 120 5.12 -4.73 -20.59
N SER A 121 5.15 -4.47 -21.90
CA SER A 121 5.61 -3.20 -22.48
C SER A 121 4.66 -2.01 -22.25
N ALA A 122 3.38 -2.29 -22.02
CA ALA A 122 2.35 -1.29 -21.77
C ALA A 122 1.40 -1.76 -20.68
N TRP A 123 0.84 -0.81 -19.94
CA TRP A 123 -0.11 -1.07 -18.87
C TRP A 123 -1.06 0.10 -18.69
N ARG A 124 -2.22 -0.18 -18.13
CA ARG A 124 -3.25 0.78 -17.73
C ARG A 124 -3.94 0.28 -16.48
N TRP A 125 -4.26 1.18 -15.57
CA TRP A 125 -5.20 0.90 -14.48
C TRP A 125 -6.05 2.12 -14.24
N SER A 126 -7.19 1.90 -13.61
CA SER A 126 -8.07 2.96 -13.13
C SER A 126 -8.18 2.83 -11.62
N VAL A 127 -8.01 3.96 -10.94
CA VAL A 127 -8.14 4.07 -9.49
C VAL A 127 -9.21 5.11 -9.21
N GLU A 128 -10.21 4.75 -8.42
CA GLU A 128 -11.25 5.67 -7.97
C GLU A 128 -10.84 6.31 -6.65
N PHE A 129 -10.88 7.64 -6.60
CA PHE A 129 -10.70 8.41 -5.37
C PHE A 129 -12.05 8.94 -4.92
N SER A 130 -12.33 8.79 -3.63
CA SER A 130 -13.50 9.38 -3.00
C SER A 130 -13.11 9.99 -1.66
N ASN A 131 -14.04 10.68 -1.01
CA ASN A 131 -13.83 11.16 0.36
C ASN A 131 -13.88 10.03 1.41
N ARG A 132 -14.18 8.79 1.00
CA ARG A 132 -14.06 7.59 1.84
C ARG A 132 -12.62 7.07 1.77
N ARG A 133 -12.19 6.42 2.84
CA ARG A 133 -10.80 6.00 3.05
C ARG A 133 -10.57 4.52 2.74
N GLY A 134 -11.52 3.89 2.05
CA GLY A 134 -11.64 2.46 1.84
C GLY A 134 -13.00 2.14 1.23
#